data_AF-A0A368CFC2-F1
#
_entry.id   AF-A0A368CFC2-F1
#
_cell.length_a   1.000
_cell.length_b   1.000
_cell.length_c   1.000
_cell.angle_alpha   90.00
_cell.angle_beta   90.00
_cell.angle_gamma   90.00
#
_symmetry.space_group_name_H-M   'P 1'
#
loop_
_entity.id
_entity.type
_entity.pdbx_description
1 polymer ?
#
loop_
_entity_poly.entity_id
_entity_poly.type
_entity_poly.pdbx_seq_one_letter_code
_entity_poly.pdbx_strand_id
1 'polypeptide(L)'
;MSGQPLSPAASIVLLSTVLLASALAVVASTHHVREGYAQLQDLELRRWELQEQYTRLLLEVNTWAAPHRISQIASETLSMQAPDLSLSQVIAE
;
A
#
# COMPACT_ATOMS: atom_id res chain seq x y z
N MET A 1 -45.26 37.15 2.74
CA MET A 1 -44.04 36.83 1.96
C MET A 1 -44.47 36.05 0.74
N SER A 2 -44.99 36.76 -0.26
CA SER A 2 -45.59 36.20 -1.46
C SER A 2 -44.50 35.84 -2.47
N GLY A 3 -44.12 34.57 -2.53
CA GLY A 3 -43.34 34.05 -3.65
C GLY A 3 -44.22 34.05 -4.90
N GLN A 4 -44.05 35.04 -5.76
CA GLN A 4 -44.62 34.96 -7.10
C GLN A 4 -43.97 33.76 -7.82
N PRO A 5 -44.76 32.84 -8.42
CA PRO A 5 -44.19 31.74 -9.17
C PRO A 5 -43.45 32.30 -10.39
N LEU A 6 -42.20 31.86 -10.57
CA LEU A 6 -41.44 32.08 -11.80
C LEU A 6 -42.30 31.66 -13.00
N SER A 7 -42.31 32.46 -14.07
CA SER A 7 -43.05 32.11 -15.28
C SER A 7 -42.64 30.71 -15.77
N PRO A 8 -43.55 29.91 -16.35
CA PRO A 8 -43.24 28.54 -16.74
C PRO A 8 -42.04 28.46 -17.69
N ALA A 9 -41.87 29.46 -18.57
CA ALA A 9 -40.70 29.58 -19.43
C ALA A 9 -39.39 29.79 -18.65
N ALA A 10 -39.38 30.66 -17.63
CA ALA A 10 -38.20 30.88 -16.80
C ALA A 10 -37.81 29.62 -16.03
N SER A 11 -38.80 28.88 -15.51
CA SER A 11 -38.58 27.60 -14.83
C SER A 11 -37.96 26.54 -15.76
N ILE A 12 -38.41 26.46 -17.01
CA ILE A 12 -37.85 25.52 -18.01
C ILE A 12 -36.39 25.88 -18.33
N VAL A 13 -36.08 27.16 -18.54
CA VAL A 13 -34.70 27.60 -18.83
C VAL A 13 -33.78 27.31 -17.65
N LEU A 14 -34.24 27.57 -16.42
CA LEU A 14 -33.47 27.30 -15.21
C LEU A 14 -33.21 25.80 -15.02
N LEU A 15 -34.24 24.96 -15.19
CA LEU A 15 -34.06 23.51 -15.10
C LEU A 15 -33.15 22.97 -16.20
N SER A 16 -33.27 23.47 -17.43
CA SER A 16 -32.42 23.07 -18.55
C SER A 16 -30.95 23.44 -18.30
N THR A 17 -30.69 24.64 -17.81
CA THR A 17 -29.32 25.08 -17.49
C THR A 17 -28.73 24.28 -16.34
N VAL A 18 -29.50 24.01 -15.28
CA VAL A 18 -29.06 23.15 -14.17
C VAL A 18 -28.78 21.73 -14.65
N LEU A 19 -29.64 21.16 -15.51
CA LEU A 19 -29.45 19.82 -16.06
C LEU A 19 -28.17 19.73 -16.90
N LEU A 20 -27.93 20.72 -17.77
CA LEU A 20 -26.73 20.80 -18.59
C LEU A 20 -25.48 20.95 -17.73
N ALA A 21 -25.51 21.82 -16.73
CA ALA A 21 -24.41 21.99 -15.78
C ALA A 21 -24.12 20.68 -15.02
N SER A 22 -25.16 19.98 -14.57
CA SER A 22 -25.03 18.68 -13.91
C SER A 22 -24.43 17.63 -14.82
N ALA A 23 -24.87 17.55 -16.08
CA ALA A 23 -24.34 16.59 -17.05
C ALA A 23 -22.84 16.82 -17.30
N LEU A 24 -22.43 18.08 -17.49
CA LEU A 24 -21.02 18.45 -17.66
C LEU A 24 -20.20 18.15 -16.40
N ALA A 25 -20.74 18.46 -15.21
CA ALA A 25 -20.07 18.18 -13.95
C ALA A 25 -19.81 16.67 -13.75
N VAL A 26 -20.77 15.81 -14.10
CA VAL A 26 -20.61 14.35 -14.02
C VAL A 26 -19.52 13.85 -14.98
N VAL A 27 -19.48 14.38 -16.21
CA VAL A 27 -18.44 14.01 -17.19
C VAL A 27 -17.06 14.46 -16.70
N ALA A 28 -16.93 15.69 -16.20
CA ALA A 28 -15.69 16.21 -15.65
C ALA A 28 -15.22 15.39 -14.44
N SER A 29 -16.12 15.06 -13.52
CA SER A 29 -15.83 14.19 -12.37
C SER A 29 -15.31 12.81 -12.82
N THR A 30 -15.97 12.20 -13.81
CA THR A 30 -15.54 10.89 -14.35
C THR A 30 -14.15 10.98 -14.97
N HIS A 31 -13.83 12.07 -15.66
CA HIS A 31 -12.51 12.29 -16.25
C HIS A 31 -11.42 12.39 -15.18
N HIS A 32 -11.64 13.21 -14.14
CA HIS A 32 -10.70 13.33 -13.02
C HIS A 32 -10.51 12.02 -12.26
N VAL A 33 -11.58 11.26 -12.05
CA VAL A 33 -11.50 9.93 -11.41
C VAL A 33 -10.62 9.01 -12.24
N ARG A 34 -10.79 8.96 -13.57
CA ARG A 34 -9.96 8.11 -14.45
C ARG A 34 -8.48 8.46 -14.37
N GLU A 35 -8.14 9.75 -14.39
CA GLU A 35 -6.74 10.19 -14.24
C GLU A 35 -6.14 9.82 -12.89
N GLY A 36 -6.90 10.07 -11.80
CA GLY A 36 -6.47 9.70 -10.45
C GLY A 36 -6.25 8.20 -10.28
N TYR A 37 -7.16 7.38 -10.84
CA TYR A 37 -7.00 5.92 -10.83
C TYR A 37 -5.80 5.46 -11.64
N ALA A 38 -5.52 6.07 -12.80
CA ALA A 38 -4.35 5.72 -13.59
C ALA A 38 -3.04 5.99 -12.82
N GLN A 39 -2.95 7.12 -12.12
CA GLN A 39 -1.80 7.45 -11.27
C GLN A 39 -1.67 6.48 -10.08
N LEU A 40 -2.80 6.18 -9.41
CA LEU A 40 -2.82 5.22 -8.31
C LEU A 40 -2.30 3.86 -8.76
N GLN A 41 -2.76 3.39 -9.92
CA GLN A 41 -2.37 2.08 -10.45
C GLN A 41 -0.86 2.03 -10.75
N ASP A 42 -0.29 3.09 -11.32
CA ASP A 42 1.17 3.20 -11.55
C ASP A 42 1.98 3.16 -10.24
N LEU A 43 1.52 3.87 -9.21
CA LEU A 43 2.11 3.84 -7.86
C LEU A 43 2.02 2.45 -7.21
N GLU A 44 0.88 1.76 -7.36
CA GLU A 44 0.69 0.40 -6.85
C GLU A 44 1.61 -0.61 -7.53
N LEU A 45 1.77 -0.53 -8.86
CA LEU A 45 2.71 -1.39 -9.59
C LEU A 45 4.14 -1.21 -9.08
N ARG A 46 4.59 0.03 -8.90
CA ARG A 46 5.94 0.33 -8.36
C ARG A 46 6.11 -0.19 -6.94
N ARG A 47 5.08 -0.06 -6.11
CA ARG A 47 5.09 -0.62 -4.74
C ARG A 47 5.24 -2.14 -4.78
N TRP A 48 4.54 -2.83 -5.68
CA TRP A 48 4.64 -4.28 -5.80
C TRP A 48 6.02 -4.72 -6.27
N GLU A 49 6.60 -4.04 -7.26
CA GLU A 49 7.96 -4.31 -7.73
C GLU A 49 8.98 -4.18 -6.58
N LEU A 50 8.91 -3.08 -5.82
CA LEU A 50 9.79 -2.87 -4.67
C LEU A 50 9.58 -3.94 -3.58
N GLN A 51 8.34 -4.36 -3.34
CA GLN A 51 8.03 -5.40 -2.37
C GLN A 51 8.59 -6.77 -2.79
N GLU A 52 8.55 -7.10 -4.08
CA GLU A 52 9.18 -8.31 -4.61
C GLU A 52 10.69 -8.28 -4.39
N GLN A 53 11.34 -7.18 -4.76
CA GLN A 53 12.78 -7.00 -4.57
C GLN A 53 13.17 -7.10 -3.10
N TYR A 54 12.41 -6.46 -2.21
CA TYR A 54 12.65 -6.53 -0.77
C TYR A 54 12.49 -7.95 -0.23
N THR A 55 11.47 -8.68 -0.66
CA THR A 55 11.25 -10.07 -0.25
C THR A 55 12.39 -10.98 -0.73
N ARG A 56 12.86 -10.79 -1.98
CA ARG A 56 14.02 -11.51 -2.51
C ARG A 56 15.28 -11.23 -1.69
N LEU A 57 15.56 -9.96 -1.41
CA LEU A 57 16.70 -9.56 -0.57
C LEU A 57 16.61 -10.19 0.82
N LEU A 58 15.43 -10.22 1.43
CA LEU A 58 15.23 -10.81 2.74
C LEU A 58 15.49 -12.33 2.71
N LEU A 59 15.09 -13.02 1.65
CA LEU A 59 15.42 -14.44 1.47
C LEU A 59 16.92 -14.64 1.32
N GLU A 60 17.59 -13.80 0.53
CA GLU A 60 19.06 -13.82 0.43
C GLU A 60 19.68 -13.64 1.82
N VAL A 61 19.35 -12.58 2.57
CA VAL A 61 19.92 -12.35 3.92
C VAL A 61 19.66 -13.51 4.88
N ASN A 62 18.45 -14.09 4.86
CA ASN A 62 18.14 -15.24 5.72
C ASN A 62 18.96 -16.48 5.35
N THR A 63 19.26 -16.71 4.07
CA THR A 63 20.15 -17.83 3.68
C THR A 63 21.59 -17.63 4.17
N TRP A 64 22.07 -16.39 4.23
CA TRP A 64 23.42 -16.08 4.74
C TRP A 64 23.50 -16.17 6.27
N ALA A 65 22.38 -15.89 6.96
CA ALA A 65 22.21 -16.04 8.40
C ALA A 65 21.82 -17.47 8.83
N ALA A 66 21.97 -18.47 7.95
CA ALA A 66 21.67 -19.85 8.28
C ALA A 66 22.42 -20.28 9.57
N PRO A 67 21.73 -20.85 10.57
CA PRO A 67 22.33 -21.20 11.86
C PRO A 67 23.58 -22.06 11.74
N HIS A 68 23.61 -22.96 10.74
CA HIS A 68 24.78 -23.78 10.45
C HIS A 68 26.02 -22.95 10.07
N ARG A 69 25.83 -21.91 9.24
CA ARG A 69 26.91 -21.03 8.80
C ARG A 69 27.40 -20.14 9.94
N ILE A 70 26.49 -19.67 10.79
CA ILE A 70 26.83 -18.94 12.03
C ILE A 70 27.61 -19.86 12.98
N SER A 71 27.16 -21.11 13.19
CA SER A 71 27.87 -22.07 14.04
C SER A 71 29.27 -22.39 13.52
N GLN A 72 29.41 -22.49 12.19
CA GLN A 72 30.70 -22.79 11.57
C GLN A 72 31.69 -21.63 11.75
N ILE A 73 31.25 -20.38 11.54
CA ILE A 73 32.08 -19.20 11.82
C ILE A 73 32.44 -19.12 13.31
N ALA A 74 31.48 -19.38 14.20
CA ALA A 74 31.71 -19.37 15.65
C ALA A 74 32.76 -20.41 16.07
N SER A 75 32.69 -21.63 15.52
CA SER A 75 33.68 -22.68 15.83
C SER A 75 35.03 -22.46 15.15
N GLU A 76 35.04 -22.10 13.86
CA GLU A 76 36.27 -22.05 13.07
C GLU A 76 37.04 -20.74 13.24
N THR A 77 36.35 -19.60 13.34
CA THR A 77 36.99 -18.27 13.42
C THR A 77 37.10 -17.76 14.86
N LEU A 78 36.08 -18.02 15.68
CA LEU A 78 36.03 -17.53 17.06
C LEU A 78 36.41 -18.60 18.10
N SER A 79 36.70 -19.84 17.66
CA SER A 79 37.01 -20.97 18.53
C SER A 79 35.97 -21.23 19.63
N MET A 80 34.71 -20.84 19.40
CA MET A 80 33.61 -21.09 20.32
C MET A 80 33.20 -22.57 20.26
N GLN A 81 32.96 -23.16 21.43
CA GLN A 81 32.40 -24.51 21.55
C GLN A 81 30.97 -24.44 22.06
N ALA A 82 30.11 -25.31 21.53
CA ALA A 82 28.76 -25.43 22.05
C ALA A 82 28.84 -25.89 23.53
N PRO A 83 28.12 -25.22 24.44
CA PRO A 83 28.14 -25.58 25.86
C PRO A 83 27.58 -27.00 26.04
N ASP A 84 28.21 -27.77 26.92
CA ASP A 84 27.72 -29.11 27.27
C ASP A 84 26.36 -28.99 27.97
N LEU A 85 25.37 -29.74 27.48
CA LEU A 85 24.03 -29.78 28.04
C LEU A 85 24.03 -30.28 29.49
N SER A 86 25.07 -31.01 29.90
CA SER A 86 25.27 -31.43 31.29
C SER A 86 25.57 -30.27 32.25
N LEU A 87 26.03 -29.11 31.73
CA LEU A 87 26.35 -27.90 32.50
C LEU A 87 25.23 -26.85 32.49
N SER A 88 24.15 -27.09 31.76
CA SER A 88 23.02 -26.15 31.63
C SER A 88 21.99 -26.38 32.75
N GLN A 89 21.97 -25.51 33.77
CA GLN A 89 20.88 -25.46 34.74
C GLN A 89 19.80 -24.47 34.30
N VAL A 90 18.57 -24.98 34.12
CA VAL A 90 17.39 -24.15 33.92
C VAL A 90 16.94 -23.64 35.27
N ILE A 91 17.03 -22.33 35.48
CA ILE A 91 16.49 -21.67 36.66
C ILE A 91 14.98 -21.56 36.44
N ALA A 92 14.21 -22.41 37.11
CA ALA A 92 12.77 -22.22 37.23
C ALA A 92 12.52 -21.11 38.26
N GLU A 93 11.82 -20.07 37.83
CA GLU A 93 11.29 -19.02 38.72
C GLU A 93 10.10 -19.54 39.54
#